data_AF-A0A1P8JXG4-F1
#
_entry.id   AF-A0A1P8JXG4-F1
#
_cell.length_a   1.000
_cell.length_b   1.000
_cell.length_c   1.000
_cell.angle_alpha   90.00
_cell.angle_beta   90.00
_cell.angle_gamma   90.00
#
_symmetry.space_group_name_H-M   'P 1'
#
loop_
_entity.id
_entity.type
_entity.pdbx_description
1 polymer ?
#
loop_
_entity_poly.entity_id
_entity_poly.type
_entity_poly.pdbx_seq_one_letter_code
_entity_poly.pdbx_strand_id
1 'polypeptide(L)'
;MNIPTSPLAVLDIVPGWAWAALLAAYMVHGCAVGHQRDVARLDAQAQKTRVSDLNTAIERNKGEAAQKLAAESERVRNAERALQAQKDAQEIRDAQAKTVSDDLRQKLRTAAGPAGRLRDPNAPTCTGGGSGGAGAEGAAPGHPADRPADGAETGGLLSTDLTGLLQRLTREADAINDAYASCKPTVINDKTAN
;
A
#
# COMPACT_ATOMS: atom_id res chain seq x y z
N MET A 1 67.38 78.08 11.37
CA MET A 1 66.22 77.19 11.56
C MET A 1 66.52 76.27 12.72
N ASN A 2 66.13 76.65 13.94
CA ASN A 2 66.29 75.83 15.12
C ASN A 2 64.94 75.16 15.43
N ILE A 3 64.91 73.84 15.37
CA ILE A 3 63.77 73.02 15.81
C ILE A 3 63.95 72.84 17.31
N PRO A 4 63.08 73.40 18.17
CA PRO A 4 63.19 73.21 19.62
C PRO A 4 62.88 71.75 19.98
N THR A 5 63.89 71.05 20.51
CA THR A 5 63.88 69.65 20.96
C THR A 5 63.42 69.53 22.42
N SER A 6 62.26 70.10 22.75
CA SER A 6 61.70 70.00 24.11
C SER A 6 60.24 69.51 24.04
N PRO A 7 59.94 68.27 24.49
CA PRO A 7 58.61 67.68 24.37
C PRO A 7 57.53 68.43 25.18
N LEU A 8 57.93 69.31 26.09
CA LEU A 8 57.04 70.09 26.94
C LEU A 8 56.56 71.40 26.30
N ALA A 9 57.27 71.95 25.30
CA ALA A 9 56.87 73.20 24.65
C ALA A 9 55.63 73.07 23.77
N VAL A 10 55.26 71.84 23.39
CA VAL A 10 54.06 71.54 22.60
C VAL A 10 52.78 71.67 23.45
N LEU A 11 52.88 71.55 24.77
CA LEU A 11 51.73 71.58 25.68
C LEU A 11 51.20 73.01 25.96
N ASP A 12 52.06 74.03 25.86
CA ASP A 12 51.68 75.45 26.08
C ASP A 12 51.06 76.13 24.84
N ILE A 13 51.16 75.51 23.65
CA ILE A 13 50.60 76.06 22.40
C ILE A 13 49.08 75.85 22.33
N VAL A 14 48.57 74.82 23.00
CA VAL A 14 47.17 74.42 22.94
C VAL A 14 46.41 75.06 24.11
N PRO A 15 45.40 75.91 23.85
CA PRO A 15 44.61 76.53 24.90
C PRO A 15 43.98 75.48 25.83
N GLY A 16 43.91 75.74 27.14
CA GLY A 16 43.36 74.79 28.12
C GLY A 16 41.93 74.31 27.83
N TRP A 17 41.11 75.12 27.14
CA TRP A 17 39.76 74.71 26.71
C TRP A 17 39.79 73.56 25.69
N ALA A 18 40.83 73.45 24.87
CA ALA A 18 40.96 72.38 23.89
C ALA A 18 41.30 71.04 24.56
N TRP A 19 42.13 71.06 25.61
CA TRP A 19 42.36 69.87 26.45
C TRP A 19 41.08 69.43 27.18
N ALA A 20 40.33 70.39 27.72
CA ALA A 20 39.05 70.10 28.35
C ALA A 20 38.04 69.48 27.36
N ALA A 21 37.96 70.01 26.13
CA ALA A 21 37.10 69.46 25.08
C ALA A 21 37.52 68.04 24.66
N LEU A 22 38.82 67.77 24.56
CA LEU A 22 39.34 66.45 24.20
C LEU A 22 39.05 65.42 25.30
N LEU A 23 39.24 65.76 26.57
CA LEU A 23 38.89 64.88 27.69
C LEU A 23 37.38 64.61 27.75
N ALA A 24 36.55 65.63 27.53
CA ALA A 24 35.10 65.46 27.46
C ALA A 24 34.71 64.51 26.31
N ALA A 25 35.28 64.70 25.12
CA ALA A 25 35.05 63.81 23.99
C ALA A 25 35.49 62.36 24.27
N TYR A 26 36.64 62.18 24.94
CA TYR A 26 37.14 60.86 25.33
C TYR A 26 36.19 60.15 26.32
N MET A 27 35.69 60.87 27.33
CA MET A 27 34.74 60.31 28.30
C MET A 27 33.41 59.93 27.64
N VAL A 28 32.87 60.79 26.77
CA VAL A 28 31.65 60.48 26.00
C VAL A 28 31.85 59.25 25.11
N HIS A 29 33.01 59.14 24.45
CA HIS A 29 33.33 57.97 23.63
C HIS A 29 33.46 56.70 24.47
N GLY A 30 34.09 56.77 25.64
CA GLY A 30 34.20 55.67 26.59
C GLY A 30 32.82 55.16 27.04
N CYS A 31 31.89 56.06 27.36
CA CYS A 31 30.51 55.70 27.71
C CYS A 31 29.78 55.04 26.54
N ALA A 32 29.91 55.58 25.32
CA ALA A 32 29.26 55.02 24.13
C ALA A 32 29.78 53.60 23.80
N VAL A 33 31.10 53.39 23.85
CA VAL A 33 31.72 52.08 23.61
C VAL A 33 31.36 51.08 24.71
N GLY A 34 31.31 51.52 25.98
CA GLY A 34 30.84 50.70 27.09
C GLY A 34 29.42 50.21 26.88
N HIS A 35 28.51 51.13 26.56
CA HIS A 35 27.11 50.80 26.27
C HIS A 35 26.96 49.83 25.10
N GLN A 36 27.69 50.03 23.99
CA GLN A 36 27.68 49.10 22.85
C GLN A 36 28.16 47.70 23.23
N ARG A 37 29.20 47.59 24.08
CA ARG A 37 29.70 46.30 24.56
C ARG A 37 28.69 45.59 25.44
N ASP A 38 28.00 46.31 26.30
CA ASP A 38 26.99 45.72 27.18
C ASP A 38 25.77 45.24 26.40
N VAL A 39 25.31 46.03 25.42
CA VAL A 39 24.25 45.60 24.48
C VAL A 39 24.69 44.35 23.71
N ALA A 40 25.90 44.33 23.16
CA ALA A 40 26.41 43.15 22.44
C ALA A 40 26.51 41.90 23.32
N ARG A 41 26.84 42.05 24.61
CA ARG A 41 26.87 40.94 25.58
C ARG A 41 25.48 40.41 25.87
N LEU A 42 24.49 41.29 26.05
CA LEU A 42 23.09 40.91 26.26
C LEU A 42 22.54 40.18 25.03
N ASP A 43 22.81 40.68 23.83
CA ASP A 43 22.39 40.04 22.58
C ASP A 43 23.03 38.66 22.41
N ALA A 44 24.32 38.52 22.70
CA ALA A 44 25.01 37.24 22.64
C ALA A 44 24.44 36.21 23.65
N GLN A 45 24.03 36.66 24.85
CA GLN A 45 23.36 35.79 25.82
C GLN A 45 21.96 35.39 25.34
N ALA A 46 21.17 36.33 24.82
CA ALA A 46 19.84 36.05 24.27
C ALA A 46 19.90 35.11 23.06
N GLN A 47 20.94 35.18 22.24
CA GLN A 47 21.15 34.23 21.15
C GLN A 47 21.48 32.83 21.68
N LYS A 48 22.35 32.73 22.70
CA LYS A 48 22.70 31.43 23.31
C LYS A 48 21.48 30.74 23.92
N THR A 49 20.62 31.47 24.62
CA THR A 49 19.39 30.91 25.18
C THR A 49 18.45 30.44 24.07
N ARG A 50 18.22 31.24 23.04
CA ARG A 50 17.40 30.84 21.87
C ARG A 50 17.92 29.58 21.20
N VAL A 51 19.23 29.47 20.99
CA VAL A 51 19.83 28.26 20.38
C VAL A 51 19.66 27.04 21.30
N SER A 52 19.85 27.20 22.62
CA SER A 52 19.62 26.14 23.59
C SER A 52 18.16 25.67 23.62
N ASP A 53 17.20 26.61 23.56
CA ASP A 53 15.77 26.31 23.55
C ASP A 53 15.37 25.59 22.26
N LEU A 54 15.88 26.04 21.11
CA LEU A 54 15.67 25.39 19.81
C LEU A 54 16.24 23.97 19.79
N ASN A 55 17.46 23.77 20.32
CA ASN A 55 18.05 22.44 20.41
C ASN A 55 17.20 21.51 21.30
N THR A 56 16.70 22.02 22.42
CA THR A 56 15.80 21.25 23.31
C THR A 56 14.51 20.88 22.60
N ALA A 57 13.91 21.81 21.84
CA ALA A 57 12.70 21.56 21.06
C ALA A 57 12.95 20.53 19.93
N ILE A 58 14.11 20.59 19.27
CA ILE A 58 14.51 19.62 18.25
C ILE A 58 14.63 18.21 18.85
N GLU A 59 15.27 18.06 20.00
CA GLU A 59 15.40 16.74 20.65
C GLU A 59 14.05 16.19 21.10
N ARG A 60 13.13 17.04 21.60
CA ARG A 60 11.76 16.62 21.88
C ARG A 60 11.04 16.15 20.61
N ASN A 61 11.11 16.92 19.53
CA ASN A 61 10.47 16.57 18.26
C ASN A 61 11.04 15.26 17.68
N LYS A 62 12.35 15.03 17.80
CA LYS A 62 12.97 13.75 17.41
C LYS A 62 12.45 12.59 18.24
N GLY A 63 12.32 12.77 19.56
CA GLY A 63 11.76 11.76 20.46
C GLY A 63 10.31 11.42 20.10
N GLU A 64 9.47 12.42 19.88
CA GLU A 64 8.07 12.23 19.47
C GLU A 64 7.95 11.56 18.09
N ALA A 65 8.78 11.97 17.12
CA ALA A 65 8.82 11.34 15.80
C ALA A 65 9.26 9.87 15.88
N ALA A 66 10.27 9.55 16.69
CA ALA A 66 10.71 8.18 16.91
C ALA A 66 9.62 7.32 17.55
N GLN A 67 8.88 7.85 18.53
CA GLN A 67 7.76 7.14 19.15
C GLN A 67 6.61 6.89 18.16
N LYS A 68 6.24 7.90 17.37
CA LYS A 68 5.22 7.75 16.31
C LYS A 68 5.65 6.72 15.27
N LEU A 69 6.90 6.75 14.83
CA LEU A 69 7.44 5.79 13.88
C LEU A 69 7.45 4.37 14.44
N ALA A 70 7.82 4.18 15.71
CA ALA A 70 7.78 2.88 16.37
C ALA A 70 6.35 2.33 16.44
N ALA A 71 5.38 3.16 16.85
CA ALA A 71 3.98 2.79 16.93
C ALA A 71 3.38 2.43 15.57
N GLU A 72 3.64 3.23 14.52
CA GLU A 72 3.18 2.90 13.17
C GLU A 72 3.89 1.65 12.61
N SER A 73 5.18 1.47 12.90
CA SER A 73 5.92 0.26 12.49
C SER A 73 5.32 -1.00 13.14
N GLU A 74 4.91 -0.92 14.41
CA GLU A 74 4.24 -2.03 15.08
C GLU A 74 2.86 -2.31 14.47
N ARG A 75 2.08 -1.26 14.17
CA ARG A 75 0.78 -1.38 13.48
C ARG A 75 0.94 -2.06 12.12
N VAL A 76 1.94 -1.66 11.32
CA VAL A 76 2.24 -2.26 10.02
C VAL A 76 2.60 -3.74 10.18
N ARG A 77 3.50 -4.08 11.10
CA ARG A 77 3.87 -5.49 11.36
C ARG A 77 2.69 -6.34 11.83
N ASN A 78 1.78 -5.76 12.62
CA ASN A 78 0.57 -6.45 13.06
C ASN A 78 -0.40 -6.68 11.89
N ALA A 79 -0.58 -5.67 11.04
CA ALA A 79 -1.39 -5.78 9.84
C ALA A 79 -0.82 -6.80 8.84
N GLU A 80 0.50 -6.80 8.62
CA GLU A 80 1.19 -7.79 7.78
C GLU A 80 1.01 -9.21 8.30
N ARG A 81 1.17 -9.43 9.61
CA ARG A 81 0.92 -10.74 10.23
C ARG A 81 -0.52 -11.20 10.07
N ALA A 82 -1.49 -10.30 10.28
CA ALA A 82 -2.90 -10.62 10.08
C ALA A 82 -3.22 -10.96 8.62
N LEU A 83 -2.65 -10.21 7.67
CA LEU A 83 -2.83 -10.44 6.25
C LEU A 83 -2.18 -11.77 5.81
N GLN A 84 -1.01 -12.10 6.34
CA GLN A 84 -0.39 -13.41 6.09
C GLN A 84 -1.23 -14.55 6.63
N ALA A 85 -1.74 -14.44 7.86
CA ALA A 85 -2.63 -15.46 8.43
C ALA A 85 -3.91 -15.64 7.61
N GLN A 86 -4.46 -14.56 7.06
CA GLN A 86 -5.62 -14.64 6.15
C GLN A 86 -5.29 -15.34 4.83
N LYS A 87 -4.12 -15.06 4.26
CA LYS A 87 -3.63 -15.76 3.05
C LYS A 87 -3.46 -17.24 3.31
N ASP A 88 -2.76 -17.61 4.37
CA ASP A 88 -2.53 -19.02 4.71
C ASP A 88 -3.87 -19.75 4.94
N ALA A 89 -4.82 -19.12 5.64
CA ALA A 89 -6.16 -19.67 5.82
C ALA A 89 -6.94 -19.79 4.50
N GLN A 90 -6.75 -18.87 3.56
CA GLN A 90 -7.34 -18.95 2.23
C GLN A 90 -6.72 -20.08 1.40
N GLU A 91 -5.40 -20.23 1.40
CA GLU A 91 -4.72 -21.31 0.69
C GLU A 91 -5.17 -22.69 1.17
N ILE A 92 -5.37 -22.86 2.48
CA ILE A 92 -5.93 -24.09 3.06
C ILE A 92 -7.35 -24.33 2.55
N ARG A 93 -8.21 -23.31 2.56
CA ARG A 93 -9.59 -23.42 2.05
C ARG A 93 -9.62 -23.75 0.57
N ASP A 94 -8.77 -23.13 -0.23
CA ASP A 94 -8.69 -23.36 -1.67
C ASP A 94 -8.19 -24.78 -1.98
N ALA A 95 -7.22 -25.28 -1.20
CA ALA A 95 -6.77 -26.67 -1.30
C ALA A 95 -7.90 -27.65 -0.96
N GLN A 96 -8.69 -27.40 0.08
CA GLN A 96 -9.86 -28.21 0.43
C GLN A 96 -10.97 -28.13 -0.62
N ALA A 97 -11.26 -26.95 -1.17
CA ALA A 97 -12.23 -26.79 -2.24
C ALA A 97 -11.81 -27.57 -3.49
N LYS A 98 -10.51 -27.56 -3.81
CA LYS A 98 -9.96 -28.35 -4.92
C LYS A 98 -10.16 -29.85 -4.71
N THR A 99 -9.86 -30.39 -3.53
CA THR A 99 -10.05 -31.83 -3.26
C THR A 99 -11.52 -32.24 -3.36
N VAL A 100 -12.44 -31.43 -2.84
CA VAL A 100 -13.89 -31.66 -2.98
C VAL A 100 -14.30 -31.64 -4.46
N SER A 101 -13.78 -30.69 -5.25
CA SER A 101 -14.10 -30.61 -6.68
C SER A 101 -13.57 -31.82 -7.45
N ASP A 102 -12.38 -32.31 -7.13
CA ASP A 102 -11.76 -33.46 -7.77
C ASP A 102 -12.46 -34.78 -7.39
N ASP A 103 -12.86 -34.94 -6.13
CA ASP A 103 -13.68 -36.05 -5.66
C ASP A 103 -15.06 -36.06 -6.35
N LEU A 104 -15.72 -34.91 -6.45
CA LEU A 104 -16.98 -34.80 -7.18
C LEU A 104 -16.80 -35.15 -8.66
N ARG A 105 -15.76 -34.65 -9.32
CA ARG A 105 -15.43 -35.02 -10.71
C ARG A 105 -15.17 -36.51 -10.87
N GLN A 106 -14.52 -37.14 -9.89
CA GLN A 106 -14.29 -38.58 -9.91
C GLN A 106 -15.58 -39.37 -9.74
N LYS A 107 -16.44 -39.00 -8.77
CA LYS A 107 -17.76 -39.59 -8.59
C LYS A 107 -18.63 -39.47 -9.84
N LEU A 108 -18.63 -38.30 -10.49
CA LEU A 108 -19.35 -38.08 -11.75
C LEU A 108 -18.80 -38.96 -12.88
N ARG A 109 -17.47 -39.09 -13.01
CA ARG A 109 -16.84 -40.01 -13.99
C ARG A 109 -17.21 -41.47 -13.72
N THR A 110 -17.16 -41.91 -12.47
CA THR A 110 -17.55 -43.26 -12.07
C THR A 110 -19.04 -43.52 -12.35
N ALA A 111 -19.92 -42.57 -12.03
CA ALA A 111 -21.35 -42.67 -12.30
C ALA A 111 -21.69 -42.65 -13.81
N ALA A 112 -20.89 -41.95 -14.62
CA ALA A 112 -21.03 -41.91 -16.07
C ALA A 112 -20.60 -43.20 -16.78
N GLY A 113 -19.83 -44.07 -16.11
CA GLY A 113 -19.36 -45.34 -16.67
C GLY A 113 -18.46 -45.18 -17.92
N PRO A 114 -18.15 -46.28 -18.62
CA PRO A 114 -17.22 -46.28 -19.76
C PRO A 114 -17.73 -45.52 -21.00
N ALA A 115 -19.04 -45.25 -21.07
CA ALA A 115 -19.64 -44.47 -22.16
C ALA A 115 -19.50 -42.94 -21.95
N GLY A 116 -18.98 -42.49 -20.80
CA GLY A 116 -18.76 -41.06 -20.51
C GLY A 116 -20.05 -40.25 -20.34
N ARG A 117 -21.20 -40.89 -20.12
CA ARG A 117 -22.51 -40.24 -20.00
C ARG A 117 -23.17 -40.62 -18.69
N LEU A 118 -23.56 -39.64 -17.88
CA LEU A 118 -24.32 -39.89 -16.65
C LEU A 118 -25.59 -40.65 -16.99
N ARG A 119 -25.73 -41.88 -16.46
CA ARG A 119 -26.97 -42.65 -16.57
C ARG A 119 -28.00 -42.03 -15.63
N ASP A 120 -29.12 -41.60 -16.19
CA ASP A 120 -30.29 -41.21 -15.41
C ASP A 120 -30.84 -42.46 -14.69
N PRO A 121 -30.87 -42.48 -13.34
CA PRO A 121 -31.40 -43.60 -12.57
C PRO A 121 -32.90 -43.85 -12.79
N ASN A 122 -33.63 -42.84 -13.27
CA ASN A 122 -35.05 -42.91 -13.59
C ASN A 122 -35.31 -43.08 -15.09
N ALA A 123 -34.27 -43.20 -15.92
CA ALA A 123 -34.48 -43.56 -17.32
C ALA A 123 -35.14 -44.94 -17.38
N PRO A 124 -36.30 -45.07 -18.05
CA PRO A 124 -36.96 -46.36 -18.19
C PRO A 124 -35.96 -47.34 -18.80
N THR A 125 -35.75 -48.47 -18.14
CA THR A 125 -34.85 -49.52 -18.63
C THR A 125 -35.37 -49.98 -19.99
N CYS A 126 -34.78 -49.47 -21.06
CA CYS A 126 -34.98 -50.05 -22.38
C CYS A 126 -34.30 -51.42 -22.38
N THR A 127 -35.05 -52.45 -22.01
CA THR A 127 -34.79 -53.84 -22.38
C THR A 127 -34.69 -53.93 -23.90
N GLY A 128 -33.46 -54.00 -24.41
CA GLY A 128 -33.18 -54.21 -25.83
C GLY A 128 -31.70 -54.42 -26.05
N GLY A 129 -31.29 -55.69 -26.23
CA GLY A 129 -29.91 -56.05 -26.56
C GLY A 129 -29.49 -55.49 -27.92
N GLY A 130 -28.21 -55.12 -28.04
CA GLY A 130 -27.61 -54.65 -29.28
C GLY A 130 -26.08 -54.66 -29.17
N SER A 131 -25.50 -55.69 -29.77
CA SER A 131 -24.08 -56.01 -29.86
C SER A 131 -23.25 -54.98 -30.65
N GLY A 132 -22.02 -54.71 -30.16
CA GLY A 132 -20.75 -54.57 -30.91
C GLY A 132 -20.64 -53.61 -32.12
N GLY A 133 -19.62 -52.74 -32.11
CA GLY A 133 -19.14 -52.09 -33.33
C GLY A 133 -18.05 -51.04 -33.07
N ALA A 134 -16.89 -51.27 -33.67
CA ALA A 134 -15.63 -50.55 -33.47
C ALA A 134 -15.52 -49.19 -34.19
N GLY A 135 -14.71 -48.30 -33.59
CA GLY A 135 -13.85 -47.21 -34.10
C GLY A 135 -14.00 -46.58 -35.50
N ALA A 136 -13.82 -45.26 -35.55
CA ALA A 136 -12.94 -44.57 -36.52
C ALA A 136 -12.63 -43.13 -36.07
N GLU A 137 -11.37 -42.72 -36.27
CA GLU A 137 -10.76 -41.42 -35.93
C GLU A 137 -10.91 -40.38 -37.06
N GLY A 138 -11.04 -39.10 -36.68
CA GLY A 138 -10.42 -37.93 -37.33
C GLY A 138 -10.96 -37.38 -38.66
N ALA A 139 -11.58 -36.19 -38.63
CA ALA A 139 -11.30 -35.05 -39.53
C ALA A 139 -12.18 -33.82 -39.21
N ALA A 140 -11.61 -32.61 -39.30
CA ALA A 140 -12.28 -31.31 -39.31
C ALA A 140 -11.59 -30.41 -40.38
N PRO A 141 -12.10 -29.22 -40.77
CA PRO A 141 -13.49 -28.75 -40.96
C PRO A 141 -13.73 -28.10 -42.37
N GLY A 142 -14.99 -27.97 -42.82
CA GLY A 142 -15.38 -27.16 -43.99
C GLY A 142 -16.83 -27.39 -44.47
N HIS A 143 -17.60 -26.32 -44.68
CA HIS A 143 -19.06 -26.25 -44.90
C HIS A 143 -19.38 -25.59 -46.27
N PRO A 144 -20.63 -25.54 -46.82
CA PRO A 144 -21.74 -26.50 -46.90
C PRO A 144 -22.27 -26.71 -48.35
N ALA A 145 -22.99 -27.83 -48.60
CA ALA A 145 -24.31 -27.91 -49.28
C ALA A 145 -24.57 -29.26 -50.00
N ASP A 146 -25.76 -29.81 -49.72
CA ASP A 146 -26.59 -30.74 -50.51
C ASP A 146 -26.14 -32.20 -50.77
N ARG A 147 -26.49 -33.13 -49.86
CA ARG A 147 -27.61 -34.10 -49.98
C ARG A 147 -27.66 -35.02 -48.71
N PRO A 148 -28.58 -36.02 -48.60
CA PRO A 148 -29.62 -36.15 -47.58
C PRO A 148 -29.26 -37.11 -46.41
N ALA A 149 -30.25 -37.30 -45.52
CA ALA A 149 -30.43 -38.41 -44.58
C ALA A 149 -29.90 -38.27 -43.14
N ASP A 150 -30.82 -38.65 -42.26
CA ASP A 150 -30.70 -39.21 -40.92
C ASP A 150 -30.11 -38.37 -39.79
N GLY A 151 -30.88 -38.32 -38.71
CA GLY A 151 -30.34 -37.98 -37.40
C GLY A 151 -31.44 -37.60 -36.43
N ALA A 152 -31.99 -38.62 -35.78
CA ALA A 152 -32.73 -38.57 -34.53
C ALA A 152 -32.70 -37.20 -33.82
N GLU A 153 -33.88 -36.66 -33.53
CA GLU A 153 -34.09 -35.82 -32.35
C GLU A 153 -33.71 -36.65 -31.12
N THR A 154 -32.40 -36.77 -30.89
CA THR A 154 -31.84 -37.28 -29.66
C THR A 154 -32.16 -36.21 -28.63
N GLY A 155 -33.30 -36.43 -27.95
CA GLY A 155 -33.64 -35.73 -26.73
C GLY A 155 -32.37 -35.59 -25.92
N GLY A 156 -32.03 -34.33 -25.60
CA GLY A 156 -30.81 -33.98 -24.91
C GLY A 156 -30.58 -34.91 -23.72
N LEU A 157 -29.33 -35.25 -23.48
CA LEU A 157 -28.86 -36.22 -22.48
C LEU A 157 -29.34 -36.02 -21.05
N LEU A 158 -30.06 -34.94 -20.78
CA LEU A 158 -30.63 -34.54 -19.51
C LEU A 158 -32.05 -34.06 -19.81
N SER A 159 -33.01 -34.39 -18.95
CA SER A 159 -34.35 -33.82 -19.07
C SER A 159 -34.26 -32.28 -19.09
N THR A 160 -35.20 -31.64 -19.78
CA THR A 160 -35.25 -30.17 -19.93
C THR A 160 -35.21 -29.49 -18.55
N ASP A 161 -35.89 -30.09 -17.58
CA ASP A 161 -35.95 -29.62 -16.19
C ASP A 161 -34.60 -29.71 -15.48
N LEU A 162 -33.87 -30.82 -15.65
CA LEU A 162 -32.55 -31.00 -15.04
C LEU A 162 -31.51 -30.06 -15.66
N THR A 163 -31.60 -29.84 -16.98
CA THR A 163 -30.77 -28.87 -17.69
C THR A 163 -31.04 -27.45 -17.19
N GLY A 164 -32.32 -27.10 -16.99
CA GLY A 164 -32.72 -25.81 -16.41
C GLY A 164 -32.23 -25.63 -14.98
N LEU A 165 -32.32 -26.67 -14.15
CA LEU A 165 -31.85 -26.65 -12.76
C LEU A 165 -30.33 -26.50 -12.68
N LEU A 166 -29.57 -27.24 -13.50
CA LEU A 166 -28.12 -27.12 -13.56
C LEU A 166 -27.69 -25.73 -14.03
N GLN A 167 -28.28 -25.20 -15.11
CA GLN A 167 -27.97 -23.85 -15.60
C GLN A 167 -28.30 -22.76 -14.58
N ARG A 168 -29.35 -22.96 -13.78
CA ARG A 168 -29.70 -22.03 -12.70
C ARG A 168 -28.67 -22.10 -11.57
N LEU A 169 -28.29 -23.30 -11.12
CA LEU A 169 -27.26 -23.49 -10.10
C LEU A 169 -25.91 -22.95 -10.53
N THR A 170 -25.52 -23.13 -11.80
CA THR A 170 -24.27 -22.56 -12.33
C THR A 170 -24.32 -21.03 -12.31
N ARG A 171 -25.43 -20.43 -12.75
CA ARG A 171 -25.62 -18.97 -12.69
C ARG A 171 -25.64 -18.43 -11.26
N GLU A 172 -26.23 -19.14 -10.31
CA GLU A 172 -26.20 -18.76 -8.89
C GLU A 172 -24.78 -18.85 -8.32
N ALA A 173 -24.01 -19.87 -8.66
CA ALA A 173 -22.61 -19.99 -8.24
C ALA A 173 -21.73 -18.88 -8.83
N ASP A 174 -21.92 -18.55 -10.11
CA ASP A 174 -21.21 -17.46 -10.78
C ASP A 174 -21.58 -16.11 -10.15
N ALA A 175 -22.86 -15.87 -9.87
CA ALA A 175 -23.32 -14.64 -9.21
C ALA A 175 -22.77 -14.49 -7.78
N ILE A 176 -22.63 -15.58 -7.03
CA ILE A 176 -22.01 -15.56 -5.69
C ILE A 176 -20.51 -15.25 -5.80
N ASN A 177 -19.81 -15.84 -6.78
CA ASN A 177 -18.39 -15.55 -7.01
C ASN A 177 -18.17 -14.11 -7.45
N ASP A 178 -19.01 -13.56 -8.34
CA ASP A 178 -18.96 -12.16 -8.75
C ASP A 178 -19.26 -11.22 -7.58
N ALA A 179 -20.25 -11.55 -6.76
CA ALA A 179 -20.54 -10.80 -5.53
C ALA A 179 -19.34 -10.82 -4.58
N TYR A 180 -18.70 -11.96 -4.38
CA TYR A 180 -17.51 -12.09 -3.52
C TYR A 180 -16.31 -11.33 -4.08
N ALA A 181 -16.11 -11.35 -5.40
CA ALA A 181 -15.07 -10.57 -6.08
C ALA A 181 -15.32 -9.05 -5.94
N SER A 182 -16.59 -8.61 -6.01
CA SER A 182 -16.99 -7.21 -5.83
C SER A 182 -16.91 -6.73 -4.37
N CYS A 183 -17.13 -7.63 -3.41
CA CYS A 183 -17.04 -7.36 -1.98
C CYS A 183 -15.61 -7.42 -1.43
N LYS A 184 -14.63 -7.85 -2.23
CA LYS A 184 -13.22 -7.71 -1.86
C LYS A 184 -12.91 -6.21 -1.84
N PRO A 185 -12.72 -5.58 -0.65
CA PRO A 185 -12.36 -4.19 -0.64
C PRO A 185 -11.01 -4.08 -1.32
N THR A 186 -10.87 -3.10 -2.21
CA THR A 186 -9.58 -2.50 -2.54
C THR A 186 -9.01 -1.93 -1.24
N VAL A 187 -8.40 -2.78 -0.40
CA VAL A 187 -7.70 -2.38 0.83
C VAL A 187 -6.35 -1.79 0.45
N ILE A 188 -6.33 -0.80 -0.45
CA ILE A 188 -5.19 0.08 -0.71
C ILE A 188 -5.81 1.40 -1.21
N ASN A 189 -5.77 2.43 -0.34
CA ASN A 189 -6.05 3.86 -0.59
C ASN A 189 -7.17 4.45 0.27
N ASP A 190 -7.06 4.36 1.60
CA ASP A 190 -7.64 5.43 2.44
C ASP A 190 -6.86 5.63 3.75
N LYS A 191 -5.56 5.93 3.61
CA LYS A 191 -4.73 6.39 4.74
C LYS A 191 -3.99 7.70 4.41
N THR A 192 -4.64 8.58 3.66
CA THR A 192 -4.18 9.96 3.41
C THR A 192 -5.34 10.93 3.50
N ALA A 193 -5.95 11.03 4.68
CA ALA A 193 -6.74 12.20 5.08
C ALA A 193 -6.90 12.20 6.61
N ASN A 194 -5.88 12.71 7.29
CA ASN A 194 -5.92 13.57 8.49
C ASN A 194 -4.56 13.59 9.19
#